data_AF-A0A958ZXN4-F1
#
_entry.id   AF-A0A958ZXN4-F1
#
_cell.length_a   1.000
_cell.length_b   1.000
_cell.length_c   1.000
_cell.angle_alpha   90.00
_cell.angle_beta   90.00
_cell.angle_gamma   90.00
#
_symmetry.space_group_name_H-M   'P 1'
#
loop_
_entity.id
_entity.type
_entity.pdbx_description
1 polymer ?
#
loop_
_entity_poly.entity_id
_entity_poly.type
_entity_poly.pdbx_seq_one_letter_code
_entity_poly.pdbx_strand_id
1 'polypeptide(L)'
;MGTGKNQEVDININIIVKQESPQLKEPGSVPNNQVQKIQVSLSVAQLAYMFRVLTELGIVKNKNLSELMRFLTNNVSTPKAKDISFDSLKVKFYNPDHSTKVSVQDVIIKQLNFIRKDLNQ
;
A
#
# COMPACT_ATOMS: atom_id res chain seq x y z
N MET A 1 -13.85 4.24 36.51
CA MET A 1 -13.59 5.01 35.27
C MET A 1 -12.15 4.72 34.85
N GLY A 2 -11.93 3.66 34.07
CA GLY A 2 -10.60 3.26 33.62
C GLY A 2 -10.33 3.83 32.23
N THR A 3 -9.33 4.68 32.10
CA THR A 3 -8.87 5.24 30.83
C THR A 3 -8.09 4.18 30.06
N GLY A 4 -8.74 3.59 29.05
CA GLY A 4 -8.09 2.67 28.11
C GLY A 4 -7.01 3.42 27.33
N LYS A 5 -5.75 3.08 27.58
CA LYS A 5 -4.62 3.56 26.77
C LYS A 5 -4.78 3.03 25.36
N ASN A 6 -4.91 3.91 24.37
CA ASN A 6 -4.79 3.55 22.96
C ASN A 6 -3.38 2.97 22.74
N GLN A 7 -3.31 1.66 22.52
CA GLN A 7 -2.07 1.00 22.13
C GLN A 7 -1.82 1.32 20.66
N GLU A 8 -0.68 1.97 20.39
CA GLU A 8 -0.19 2.17 19.03
C GLU A 8 0.21 0.79 18.47
N VAL A 9 -0.46 0.38 17.39
CA VAL A 9 -0.18 -0.90 16.73
C VAL A 9 0.86 -0.63 15.64
N ASP A 10 2.12 -0.88 15.95
CA ASP A 10 3.18 -0.89 14.95
C ASP A 10 3.07 -2.17 14.12
N ILE A 11 2.63 -2.02 12.87
CA ILE A 11 2.58 -3.14 11.92
C ILE A 11 4.00 -3.40 11.42
N ASN A 12 4.72 -4.32 12.05
CA ASN A 12 6.00 -4.83 11.57
C ASN A 12 5.77 -5.90 10.49
N ILE A 13 6.00 -5.55 9.23
CA ILE A 13 5.98 -6.50 8.12
C ILE A 13 7.38 -7.12 8.01
N ASN A 14 7.54 -8.35 8.49
CA ASN A 14 8.76 -9.12 8.27
C ASN A 14 8.78 -9.69 6.84
N ILE A 15 9.66 -9.18 6.00
CA ILE A 15 9.94 -9.73 4.67
C ILE A 15 10.95 -10.88 4.82
N ILE A 16 10.50 -12.11 4.62
CA ILE A 16 11.40 -13.28 4.58
C ILE A 16 12.11 -13.26 3.21
N VAL A 17 13.36 -12.82 3.19
CA VAL A 17 14.24 -12.99 2.03
C VAL A 17 14.73 -14.44 2.05
N LYS A 18 14.27 -15.26 1.10
CA LYS A 18 14.92 -16.56 0.84
C LYS A 18 16.35 -16.27 0.37
N GLN A 19 17.33 -16.56 1.23
CA GLN A 19 18.74 -16.56 0.85
C GLN A 19 18.98 -17.74 -0.09
N GLU A 20 19.12 -17.48 -1.39
CA GLU A 20 19.68 -18.47 -2.31
C GLU A 20 21.21 -18.46 -2.20
N SER A 21 21.79 -19.66 -2.19
CA SER A 21 23.19 -20.01 -1.98
C SER A 21 24.19 -19.22 -2.86
N PRO A 22 25.46 -19.07 -2.46
CA PRO A 22 26.41 -18.22 -3.16
C PRO A 22 26.86 -18.89 -4.47
N GLN A 23 26.35 -18.42 -5.60
CA GLN A 23 26.97 -18.66 -6.90
C GLN A 23 28.05 -17.60 -7.13
N LEU A 24 29.28 -18.03 -7.46
CA LEU A 24 30.43 -17.17 -7.73
C LEU A 24 30.08 -16.17 -8.85
N LYS A 25 30.17 -14.86 -8.55
CA LYS A 25 29.89 -13.78 -9.50
C LYS A 25 31.17 -13.24 -10.11
N GLU A 26 31.17 -13.04 -11.42
CA GLU A 26 32.21 -12.28 -12.13
C GLU A 26 32.27 -10.82 -11.66
N PRO A 27 33.47 -10.19 -11.66
CA PRO A 27 33.67 -8.86 -11.10
C PRO A 27 33.09 -7.81 -12.06
N GLY A 28 31.88 -7.32 -11.75
CA GLY A 28 31.24 -6.24 -12.52
C GLY A 28 29.72 -6.13 -12.40
N SER A 29 29.04 -7.14 -11.84
CA SER A 29 27.58 -7.05 -11.64
C SER A 29 27.24 -6.42 -10.29
N VAL A 30 26.80 -5.16 -10.31
CA VAL A 30 26.12 -4.53 -9.16
C VAL A 30 24.96 -5.45 -8.76
N PRO A 31 24.83 -5.87 -7.49
CA PRO A 31 23.72 -6.70 -7.07
C PRO A 31 22.41 -5.95 -7.32
N ASN A 32 21.68 -6.38 -8.34
CA ASN A 32 20.33 -5.93 -8.65
C ASN A 32 19.39 -6.49 -7.58
N ASN A 33 19.45 -5.93 -6.37
CA ASN A 33 18.58 -6.28 -5.25
C ASN A 33 17.22 -5.61 -5.47
N GLN A 34 16.48 -6.04 -6.50
CA GLN A 34 15.12 -5.56 -6.72
C GLN A 34 14.24 -6.15 -5.63
N VAL A 35 13.97 -5.36 -4.61
CA VAL A 35 12.94 -5.67 -3.62
C VAL A 35 11.65 -5.90 -4.40
N GLN A 36 11.05 -7.08 -4.24
CA GLN A 36 9.82 -7.43 -4.92
C GLN A 36 8.70 -6.52 -4.43
N LYS A 37 8.11 -5.72 -5.33
CA LYS A 37 6.97 -4.85 -5.01
C LYS A 37 5.77 -5.69 -4.58
N ILE A 38 5.02 -5.17 -3.61
CA ILE A 38 3.74 -5.73 -3.20
C ILE A 38 2.73 -5.51 -4.33
N GLN A 39 2.21 -6.60 -4.89
CA GLN A 39 1.16 -6.52 -5.89
C GLN A 39 -0.20 -6.43 -5.21
N VAL A 40 -0.96 -5.38 -5.51
CA VAL A 40 -2.34 -5.22 -5.07
C VAL A 40 -3.31 -5.49 -6.21
N SER A 41 -4.58 -5.76 -5.89
CA SER A 41 -5.66 -5.94 -6.87
C SER A 41 -6.30 -4.62 -7.33
N LEU A 42 -5.94 -3.49 -6.72
CA LEU A 42 -6.48 -2.17 -7.02
C LEU A 42 -5.83 -1.55 -8.27
N SER A 43 -6.58 -0.75 -9.01
CA SER A 43 -6.01 0.16 -10.02
C SER A 43 -5.20 1.26 -9.35
N VAL A 44 -4.34 1.96 -10.12
CA VAL A 44 -3.57 3.11 -9.60
C VAL A 44 -4.48 4.19 -9.01
N ALA A 45 -5.65 4.43 -9.61
CA ALA A 45 -6.61 5.42 -9.10
C ALA A 45 -7.25 4.98 -7.78
N GLN A 46 -7.68 3.71 -7.71
CA GLN A 46 -8.24 3.12 -6.51
C GLN A 46 -7.22 3.07 -5.37
N LEU A 47 -5.96 2.74 -5.67
CA LEU A 47 -4.85 2.78 -4.71
C LEU A 47 -4.64 4.20 -4.16
N ALA A 48 -4.55 5.20 -5.05
CA ALA A 48 -4.38 6.59 -4.64
C ALA A 48 -5.51 7.05 -3.73
N TYR A 49 -6.76 6.78 -4.11
CA TYR A 49 -7.92 7.20 -3.32
C TYR A 49 -8.06 6.41 -2.02
N MET A 50 -7.76 5.11 -1.99
CA MET A 50 -7.73 4.32 -0.76
C MET A 50 -6.75 4.93 0.26
N PHE A 51 -5.52 5.22 -0.16
CA PHE A 51 -4.53 5.86 0.73
C PHE A 51 -4.92 7.29 1.12
N ARG A 52 -5.67 8.01 0.27
CA ARG A 52 -6.28 9.27 0.68
C ARG A 52 -7.26 9.07 1.82
N VAL A 53 -8.21 8.14 1.69
CA VAL A 53 -9.17 7.83 2.77
C VAL A 53 -8.43 7.50 4.06
N LEU A 54 -7.37 6.67 4.00
CA LEU A 54 -6.56 6.35 5.17
C LEU A 54 -5.87 7.59 5.78
N THR A 55 -5.40 8.52 4.95
CA THR A 55 -4.76 9.76 5.42
C THR A 55 -5.76 10.72 6.04
N GLU A 56 -6.90 10.94 5.39
CA GLU A 56 -7.98 11.83 5.84
C GLU A 56 -8.61 11.33 7.15
N LEU A 57 -8.68 10.01 7.34
CA LEU A 57 -9.13 9.38 8.60
C LEU A 57 -8.04 9.31 9.68
N GLY A 58 -6.83 9.83 9.42
CA GLY A 58 -5.72 9.83 10.37
C GLY A 58 -5.10 8.46 10.65
N ILE A 59 -5.41 7.44 9.83
CA ILE A 59 -4.82 6.10 9.91
C ILE A 59 -3.38 6.15 9.38
N VAL A 60 -3.18 6.82 8.24
CA VAL A 60 -1.83 7.14 7.72
C VAL A 60 -1.49 8.56 8.16
N LYS A 61 -0.62 8.69 9.16
CA LYS A 61 -0.23 9.97 9.76
C LYS A 61 0.96 10.65 9.07
N ASN A 62 1.31 10.22 7.86
CA ASN A 62 2.51 10.69 7.20
C ASN A 62 2.39 12.19 6.90
N LYS A 63 3.24 13.01 7.52
CA LYS A 63 3.17 14.49 7.40
C LYS A 63 3.47 14.97 5.99
N ASN A 64 4.23 14.18 5.22
CA ASN A 64 4.64 14.53 3.87
C ASN A 64 3.98 13.61 2.83
N LEU A 65 3.00 14.16 2.11
CA LEU A 65 2.32 13.39 1.06
C LEU A 65 3.29 12.94 -0.04
N SER A 66 4.32 13.74 -0.38
CA SER A 66 5.29 13.35 -1.40
C SER A 66 6.11 12.13 -0.97
N GLU A 67 6.38 11.99 0.33
CA GLU A 67 7.05 10.81 0.86
C GLU A 67 6.15 9.57 0.77
N LEU A 68 4.87 9.71 1.14
CA LEU A 68 3.87 8.65 0.95
C LEU A 68 3.77 8.23 -0.52
N MET A 69 3.70 9.18 -1.45
CA MET A 69 3.65 8.89 -2.88
C MET A 69 4.90 8.13 -3.35
N ARG A 70 6.10 8.57 -2.94
CA ARG A 70 7.36 7.87 -3.27
C ARG A 70 7.38 6.46 -2.70
N PHE A 71 6.91 6.28 -1.47
CA PHE A 71 6.79 4.96 -0.86
C PHE A 71 5.90 4.05 -1.70
N LEU A 72 4.72 4.53 -2.09
CA LEU A 72 3.77 3.74 -2.89
C LEU A 72 4.33 3.39 -4.27
N THR A 73 4.98 4.32 -4.97
CA THR A 73 5.55 4.05 -6.30
C THR A 73 6.72 3.06 -6.26
N ASN A 74 7.50 3.08 -5.17
CA ASN A 74 8.68 2.24 -5.02
C ASN A 74 8.33 0.84 -4.52
N ASN A 75 7.26 0.69 -3.74
CA ASN A 75 6.97 -0.57 -3.03
C ASN A 75 5.69 -1.28 -3.50
N VAL A 76 4.82 -0.62 -4.28
CA VAL A 76 3.53 -1.20 -4.70
C VAL A 76 3.44 -1.29 -6.21
N SER A 77 2.85 -2.38 -6.70
CA SER A 77 2.46 -2.58 -8.09
C SER A 77 0.96 -2.90 -8.20
N THR A 78 0.38 -2.61 -9.36
CA THR A 78 -1.03 -2.90 -9.67
C THR A 78 -1.13 -3.90 -10.82
N PRO A 79 -2.29 -4.52 -11.09
CA PRO A 79 -2.40 -5.53 -12.14
C PRO A 79 -2.04 -5.01 -13.53
N LYS A 80 -2.19 -3.70 -13.77
CA LYS A 80 -1.91 -3.03 -15.06
C LYS A 80 -0.67 -2.15 -15.04
N ALA A 81 0.01 -1.99 -13.90
CA ALA A 81 1.20 -1.16 -13.78
C ALA A 81 2.17 -1.71 -12.74
N LYS A 82 3.26 -2.34 -13.22
CA LYS A 82 4.39 -2.78 -12.39
C LYS A 82 5.15 -1.59 -11.79
N ASP A 83 5.28 -0.53 -12.58
CA ASP A 83 5.89 0.73 -12.17
C ASP A 83 4.85 1.84 -12.23
N ILE A 84 4.53 2.40 -11.06
CA ILE A 84 3.53 3.44 -10.92
C ILE A 84 4.23 4.80 -11.06
N SER A 85 3.72 5.64 -11.96
CA SER A 85 4.19 7.03 -12.08
C SER A 85 3.80 7.85 -10.86
N PHE A 86 4.78 8.55 -10.29
CA PHE A 86 4.59 9.46 -9.15
C PHE A 86 3.54 10.54 -9.45
N ASP A 87 3.65 11.21 -10.59
CA ASP A 87 2.73 12.29 -10.96
C ASP A 87 1.31 11.76 -11.20
N SER A 88 1.19 10.60 -11.85
CA SER A 88 -0.10 9.96 -12.07
C SER A 88 -0.79 9.59 -10.76
N LEU A 89 -0.04 9.02 -9.81
CA LEU A 89 -0.55 8.65 -8.48
C LEU A 89 -0.97 9.90 -7.70
N LYS A 90 -0.14 10.95 -7.72
CA LYS A 90 -0.39 12.22 -7.04
C LYS A 90 -1.66 12.90 -7.56
N VAL A 91 -1.84 13.01 -8.88
CA VAL A 91 -3.05 13.60 -9.47
C VAL A 91 -4.30 12.83 -9.04
N LYS A 92 -4.25 11.49 -9.08
CA LYS A 92 -5.38 10.63 -8.69
C LYS A 92 -5.69 10.67 -7.19
N PHE A 93 -4.70 10.95 -6.36
CA PHE A 93 -4.89 11.17 -4.93
C PHE A 93 -5.70 12.44 -4.68
N TYR A 94 -5.28 13.58 -5.27
CA TYR A 94 -5.94 14.86 -5.05
C TYR A 94 -7.30 14.96 -5.75
N ASN A 95 -7.39 14.43 -6.97
CA ASN A 95 -8.56 14.56 -7.84
C ASN A 95 -9.11 13.18 -8.28
N PRO A 96 -9.64 12.37 -7.34
CA PRO A 96 -10.26 11.09 -7.67
C PRO A 96 -11.59 11.33 -8.38
N ASP A 97 -11.80 10.64 -9.51
CA ASP A 97 -13.08 10.63 -10.21
C ASP A 97 -14.17 9.87 -9.43
N HIS A 98 -15.43 10.09 -9.80
CA HIS A 98 -16.57 9.49 -9.09
C HIS A 98 -16.54 7.95 -9.14
N SER A 99 -16.20 7.36 -10.29
CA SER A 99 -16.16 5.90 -10.45
C SER A 99 -15.07 5.25 -9.59
N THR A 100 -13.93 5.92 -9.39
CA THR A 100 -12.87 5.51 -8.45
C THR A 100 -13.40 5.51 -7.03
N LYS A 101 -14.14 6.56 -6.62
CA LYS A 101 -14.73 6.63 -5.28
C LYS A 101 -15.72 5.49 -5.03
N VAL A 102 -16.62 5.23 -5.97
CA VAL A 102 -17.57 4.10 -5.92
C VAL A 102 -16.83 2.77 -5.85
N SER A 103 -15.80 2.58 -6.68
CA SER A 103 -15.01 1.33 -6.66
C SER A 103 -14.32 1.10 -5.31
N VAL A 104 -13.76 2.16 -4.70
CA VAL A 104 -13.11 2.05 -3.39
C VAL A 104 -14.13 1.82 -2.28
N GLN A 105 -15.32 2.42 -2.36
CA GLN A 105 -16.43 2.12 -1.46
C GLN A 105 -16.78 0.62 -1.49
N ASP A 106 -16.88 0.01 -2.68
CA ASP A 106 -17.14 -1.42 -2.82
C ASP A 106 -16.03 -2.28 -2.18
N VAL A 107 -14.77 -1.86 -2.32
CA VAL A 107 -13.63 -2.54 -1.67
C VAL A 107 -13.75 -2.46 -0.14
N ILE A 108 -14.10 -1.30 0.41
CA ILE A 108 -14.27 -1.12 1.87
C ILE A 108 -15.46 -1.95 2.38
N ILE A 109 -16.57 -1.98 1.63
CA ILE A 109 -17.73 -2.83 1.98
C ILE A 109 -17.32 -4.31 2.00
N LYS A 110 -16.52 -4.77 1.03
CA LYS A 110 -15.99 -6.14 1.03
C LYS A 110 -15.12 -6.41 2.27
N GLN A 111 -14.27 -5.48 2.65
CA GLN A 111 -13.46 -5.60 3.89
C GLN A 111 -14.35 -5.66 5.14
N LEU A 112 -15.35 -4.78 5.25
CA LEU A 112 -16.30 -4.78 6.36
C LEU A 112 -17.08 -6.10 6.45
N ASN A 113 -17.54 -6.63 5.32
CA ASN A 113 -18.27 -7.89 5.28
C ASN A 113 -17.38 -9.08 5.65
N PHE A 114 -16.09 -9.05 5.28
CA PHE A 114 -15.12 -10.03 5.74
C PHE A 114 -14.97 -9.99 7.27
N ILE A 115 -14.80 -8.81 7.86
CA ILE A 115 -14.70 -8.63 9.32
C ILE A 115 -15.96 -9.11 10.03
N ARG A 116 -17.16 -8.77 9.52
CA ARG A 116 -18.43 -9.23 10.09
C ARG A 116 -18.55 -10.76 10.10
N LYS A 117 -18.06 -11.42 9.03
CA LYS A 117 -18.03 -12.88 8.98
C LYS A 117 -17.08 -13.45 10.04
N ASP A 118 -15.93 -12.81 10.24
CA ASP A 118 -14.92 -13.23 11.21
C ASP A 118 -15.41 -13.12 12.67
N LEU A 119 -16.17 -12.06 12.98
CA LEU A 119 -16.76 -11.86 14.31
C LEU A 119 -17.91 -12.81 14.66
N ASN A 120 -18.53 -13.46 13.68
CA ASN A 120 -19.67 -14.37 13.86
C ASN A 120 -19.26 -15.86 13.82
N GLN A 121 -17.95 -16.16 13.87
CA GLN A 121 -17.42 -17.52 14.04
C GLN A 121 -17.44 -17.92 15.52
#